data_AF-A0AAV7XK00-F1
#
_entry.id   AF-A0AAV7XK00-F1
#
_cell.length_a   1.000
_cell.length_b   1.000
_cell.length_c   1.000
_cell.angle_alpha   90.00
_cell.angle_beta   90.00
_cell.angle_gamma   90.00
#
_symmetry.space_group_name_H-M   'P 1'
#
loop_
_entity.id
_entity.type
_entity.pdbx_description
1 polymer ?
#
loop_
_entity_poly.entity_id
_entity_poly.type
_entity_poly.pdbx_seq_one_letter_code
_entity_poly.pdbx_strand_id
1 'polypeptide(L)'
;MAPVLKKGLFCCLSLRTCALILGAVTLVGNLLTLSMFVVSLDMWLSEVDHHHWNRTAYPEHLQQADADVPLHPDLVANITAALRDHAVADLGGDPAGGHGSHGAGAPGHAEDADGHALAEQYEDDYDGFENSEAMEEWLDHSPYVALALVWFDFVLVLLETLAVVLLIWGAAKRRAEFLLPWLGVEVFTTLYDLGFFAYLVLSPGVVIAIDLMPIILLPITVYCWLVVYSLYEECRETASRNAAMPLSMSALEAGAGAGAGAAPCTVPYGRMAA
;
A
#
# COMPACT_ATOMS: atom_id res chain seq x y z
N MET A 1 1.17 -24.40 28.66
CA MET A 1 0.39 -23.73 29.72
C MET A 1 1.04 -22.37 29.99
N ALA A 2 0.60 -21.33 29.28
CA ALA A 2 1.08 -19.97 29.49
C ALA A 2 0.21 -19.30 30.57
N PRO A 3 0.81 -18.59 31.55
CA PRO A 3 0.06 -17.95 32.61
C PRO A 3 -0.86 -16.89 32.05
N VAL A 4 -2.10 -17.01 32.46
CA VAL A 4 -3.24 -16.20 32.09
C VAL A 4 -3.00 -14.77 32.59
N LEU A 5 -2.53 -13.88 31.71
CA LEU A 5 -2.53 -12.42 31.87
C LEU A 5 -3.99 -11.89 31.87
N LYS A 6 -4.80 -12.35 32.82
CA LYS A 6 -6.16 -11.85 33.05
C LYS A 6 -6.09 -10.68 34.02
N LYS A 7 -6.58 -9.53 33.56
CA LYS A 7 -7.21 -8.43 34.34
C LYS A 7 -6.46 -7.11 34.52
N GLY A 8 -5.25 -6.94 34.00
CA GLY A 8 -4.45 -5.75 34.32
C GLY A 8 -4.70 -4.49 33.49
N LEU A 9 -4.68 -4.58 32.15
CA LEU A 9 -4.30 -3.40 31.34
C LEU A 9 -5.22 -3.02 30.17
N PHE A 10 -6.27 -3.77 29.85
CA PHE A 10 -7.27 -3.33 28.87
C PHE A 10 -8.33 -2.49 29.58
N CYS A 11 -7.92 -1.30 30.01
CA CYS A 11 -8.77 -0.32 30.64
C CYS A 11 -9.56 0.44 29.56
N CYS A 12 -10.89 0.23 29.57
CA CYS A 12 -11.96 1.06 28.99
C CYS A 12 -12.40 0.91 27.53
N LEU A 13 -11.60 0.43 26.57
CA LEU A 13 -12.16 0.06 25.24
C LEU A 13 -12.52 -1.42 25.19
N SER A 14 -13.77 -1.72 24.85
CA SER A 14 -14.19 -3.09 24.52
C SER A 14 -13.28 -3.61 23.39
N LEU A 15 -12.75 -4.83 23.52
CA LEU A 15 -12.03 -5.55 22.45
C LEU A 15 -12.73 -5.44 21.09
N ARG A 16 -14.07 -5.36 21.11
CA ARG A 16 -14.91 -5.11 19.93
C ARG A 16 -14.70 -3.75 19.31
N THR A 17 -14.65 -2.70 20.11
CA THR A 17 -14.39 -1.35 19.63
C THR A 17 -13.00 -1.28 18.99
N CYS A 18 -11.99 -1.93 19.58
CA CYS A 18 -10.67 -2.05 18.97
C CYS A 18 -10.73 -2.78 17.62
N ALA A 19 -11.38 -3.96 17.56
CA ALA A 19 -11.52 -4.71 16.31
C ALA A 19 -12.29 -3.94 15.22
N LEU A 20 -13.33 -3.18 15.60
CA LEU A 20 -14.10 -2.35 14.67
C LEU A 20 -13.28 -1.16 14.16
N ILE A 21 -12.52 -0.50 15.03
CA ILE A 21 -11.63 0.60 14.62
C ILE A 21 -10.55 0.07 13.68
N LEU A 22 -9.91 -1.05 14.04
CA LEU A 22 -8.91 -1.70 13.18
C LEU A 22 -9.51 -2.06 11.82
N GLY A 23 -10.65 -2.77 11.80
CA GLY A 23 -11.32 -3.12 10.55
C GLY A 23 -11.70 -1.89 9.72
N ALA A 24 -12.16 -0.79 10.34
CA ALA A 24 -12.47 0.43 9.63
C ALA A 24 -11.22 1.11 9.02
N VAL A 25 -10.11 1.17 9.78
CA VAL A 25 -8.84 1.74 9.31
C VAL A 25 -8.27 0.91 8.15
N THR A 26 -8.22 -0.41 8.30
CA THR A 26 -7.75 -1.31 7.23
C THR A 26 -8.64 -1.21 5.99
N LEU A 27 -9.97 -1.13 6.15
CA LEU A 27 -10.88 -0.96 5.02
C LEU A 27 -10.61 0.34 4.25
N VAL A 28 -10.39 1.45 4.96
CA VAL A 28 -10.05 2.73 4.32
C VAL A 28 -8.72 2.63 3.59
N GLY A 29 -7.71 2.00 4.20
CA GLY A 29 -6.43 1.73 3.56
C GLY A 29 -6.59 0.97 2.25
N ASN A 30 -7.32 -0.14 2.27
CA ASN A 30 -7.51 -0.99 1.08
C ASN A 30 -8.30 -0.28 -0.01
N LEU A 31 -9.30 0.54 0.34
CA LEU A 31 -10.03 1.36 -0.62
C LEU A 31 -9.14 2.42 -1.27
N LEU A 32 -8.22 3.03 -0.52
CA LEU A 32 -7.23 3.96 -1.07
C LEU A 32 -6.29 3.23 -2.04
N THR A 33 -5.76 2.07 -1.66
CA THR A 33 -4.89 1.25 -2.51
C THR A 33 -5.60 0.85 -3.81
N LEU A 34 -6.86 0.40 -3.73
CA LEU A 34 -7.67 0.07 -4.90
C LEU A 34 -7.93 1.30 -5.78
N SER A 35 -8.18 2.47 -5.19
CA SER A 35 -8.39 3.71 -5.97
C SER A 35 -7.13 4.13 -6.73
N MET A 36 -5.96 4.00 -6.09
CA MET A 36 -4.68 4.29 -6.73
C MET A 36 -4.39 3.28 -7.85
N PHE A 37 -4.67 2.00 -7.61
CA PHE A 37 -4.54 0.95 -8.63
C PHE A 37 -5.39 1.26 -9.87
N VAL A 38 -6.65 1.66 -9.69
CA VAL A 38 -7.53 2.02 -10.81
C VAL A 38 -6.98 3.21 -11.60
N VAL A 39 -6.45 4.23 -10.93
CA VAL A 39 -5.82 5.39 -11.59
C VAL A 39 -4.56 4.98 -12.35
N SER A 40 -3.71 4.15 -11.76
CA SER A 40 -2.51 3.62 -12.42
C SER A 40 -2.86 2.78 -13.64
N LEU A 41 -3.91 1.97 -13.56
CA LEU A 41 -4.38 1.14 -14.67
C LEU A 41 -4.95 2.00 -15.80
N ASP A 42 -5.70 3.05 -15.49
CA ASP A 42 -6.20 4.03 -16.48
C ASP A 42 -5.06 4.75 -17.20
N MET A 43 -4.03 5.18 -16.46
CA MET A 43 -2.84 5.81 -17.02
C MET A 43 -2.09 4.85 -17.96
N TRP A 44 -1.93 3.59 -17.54
CA TRP A 44 -1.25 2.56 -18.35
C TRP A 44 -2.02 2.24 -19.63
N LEU A 45 -3.35 2.11 -19.55
CA LEU A 45 -4.19 1.89 -20.74
C LEU A 45 -4.14 3.08 -21.72
N SER A 46 -4.16 4.30 -21.20
CA SER A 46 -4.04 5.52 -22.01
C SER A 46 -2.73 5.58 -22.80
N GLU A 47 -1.62 5.16 -22.19
CA GLU A 47 -0.30 5.12 -22.84
C GLU A 47 -0.23 4.04 -23.93
N VAL A 48 -0.80 2.86 -23.69
CA VAL A 48 -0.91 1.79 -24.70
C VAL A 48 -1.73 2.26 -25.91
N ASP A 49 -2.83 2.96 -25.68
CA ASP A 49 -3.67 3.51 -26.74
C ASP A 49 -2.95 4.60 -27.55
N HIS A 50 -2.14 5.45 -26.90
CA HIS A 50 -1.31 6.45 -27.60
C HIS A 50 -0.29 5.82 -28.54
N HIS A 51 0.40 4.75 -28.10
CA HIS A 51 1.36 4.06 -28.96
C HIS A 51 0.68 3.30 -30.10
N HIS A 52 -0.47 2.67 -29.86
CA HIS A 52 -1.23 1.99 -30.90
C HIS A 52 -1.79 2.97 -31.93
N TRP A 53 -2.30 4.12 -31.50
CA TRP A 53 -2.77 5.17 -32.40
C TRP A 53 -1.62 5.73 -33.24
N ASN A 54 -0.46 6.02 -32.66
CA ASN A 54 0.66 6.58 -33.42
C ASN A 54 1.21 5.61 -34.48
N ARG A 55 1.22 4.29 -34.20
CA ARG A 55 1.59 3.27 -35.19
C ARG A 55 0.56 3.07 -36.30
N THR A 56 -0.73 3.24 -36.01
CA THR A 56 -1.79 3.03 -37.01
C THR A 56 -2.12 4.28 -37.81
N ALA A 57 -1.87 5.48 -37.27
CA ALA A 57 -2.13 6.75 -37.92
C ALA A 57 -1.07 7.12 -38.99
N TYR A 58 0.18 6.66 -38.84
CA TYR A 58 1.23 6.78 -39.85
C TYR A 58 1.52 5.41 -40.45
N PRO A 59 0.78 5.01 -41.50
CA PRO A 59 1.14 3.81 -42.21
C PRO A 59 2.60 3.88 -42.69
N GLU A 60 3.41 2.89 -42.35
CA GLU A 60 4.85 2.83 -42.67
C GLU A 60 5.16 3.07 -44.17
N HIS A 61 4.18 2.85 -45.06
CA HIS A 61 4.30 3.14 -46.48
C HIS A 61 4.41 4.64 -46.83
N LEU A 62 4.01 5.55 -45.94
CA LEU A 62 4.29 6.99 -46.09
C LEU A 62 5.68 7.36 -45.56
N GLN A 63 6.19 6.65 -44.55
CA GLN A 63 7.51 6.93 -43.98
C GLN A 63 8.65 6.45 -44.88
N GLN A 64 8.41 5.43 -45.71
CA GLN A 64 9.37 4.99 -46.73
C GLN A 64 9.29 5.78 -48.04
N ALA A 65 8.20 6.52 -48.27
CA ALA A 65 8.06 7.39 -49.45
C ALA A 65 8.89 8.69 -49.35
N ASP A 66 9.24 9.14 -48.14
CA ASP A 66 10.02 10.37 -47.92
C ASP A 66 11.55 10.15 -47.84
N ALA A 67 12.01 8.91 -47.69
CA ALA A 67 13.45 8.62 -47.61
C ALA A 67 14.17 8.68 -48.98
N ASP A 68 13.43 8.54 -50.09
CA ASP A 68 13.99 8.48 -51.45
C ASP A 68 13.59 9.68 -52.34
N VAL A 69 12.92 10.70 -51.80
CA VAL A 69 12.71 11.96 -52.54
C VAL A 69 13.98 12.80 -52.40
N PRO A 70 14.78 13.01 -53.47
CA PRO A 70 15.94 13.89 -53.40
C PRO A 70 15.43 15.31 -53.10
N LEU A 71 15.59 15.75 -51.85
CA LEU A 71 15.30 17.11 -51.44
C LEU A 71 16.14 18.05 -52.32
N HIS A 72 15.46 18.83 -53.15
CA HIS A 72 16.10 19.80 -54.02
C HIS A 72 16.88 20.79 -53.13
N PRO A 73 18.18 21.01 -53.39
CA PRO A 73 19.06 21.78 -52.49
C PRO A 73 18.54 23.20 -52.20
N ASP A 74 17.81 23.79 -53.15
CA ASP A 74 17.21 25.12 -53.02
C ASP A 74 16.08 25.18 -51.98
N LEU A 75 15.38 24.07 -51.74
CA LEU A 75 14.29 24.04 -50.75
C LEU A 75 14.85 24.07 -49.33
N VAL A 76 15.95 23.34 -49.09
CA VAL A 76 16.65 23.31 -47.80
C VAL A 76 17.21 24.69 -47.46
N ALA A 77 17.78 25.39 -48.46
CA ALA A 77 18.31 26.74 -48.30
C ALA A 77 17.22 27.77 -47.94
N ASN A 78 16.03 27.67 -48.55
CA ASN A 78 14.92 28.57 -48.27
C ASN A 78 14.30 28.34 -46.89
N ILE A 79 14.18 27.08 -46.44
CA ILE A 79 13.63 26.76 -45.12
C ILE A 79 14.61 27.21 -44.01
N THR A 80 15.92 27.01 -44.20
CA THR A 80 16.91 27.49 -43.22
C THR A 80 17.00 29.02 -43.17
N ALA A 81 16.81 29.71 -44.30
CA ALA A 81 16.71 31.17 -44.32
C ALA A 81 15.47 31.67 -43.57
N ALA A 82 14.30 31.06 -43.81
CA ALA A 82 13.06 31.44 -43.15
C ALA A 82 13.06 31.17 -41.64
N LEU A 83 13.64 30.06 -41.18
CA LEU A 83 13.79 29.76 -39.76
C LEU A 83 14.78 30.71 -39.06
N ARG A 84 15.85 31.12 -39.76
CA ARG A 84 16.82 32.10 -39.23
C ARG A 84 16.17 33.47 -39.03
N ASP A 85 15.35 33.92 -39.97
CA ASP A 85 14.67 35.21 -39.87
C ASP A 85 13.61 35.21 -38.76
N HIS A 86 12.95 34.08 -38.50
CA HIS A 86 12.03 33.94 -37.36
C HIS A 86 12.74 33.89 -36.00
N ALA A 87 13.90 33.23 -35.89
CA ALA A 87 14.67 33.14 -34.64
C ALA A 87 15.26 34.50 -34.20
N VAL A 88 15.52 35.42 -35.13
CA VAL A 88 16.05 36.76 -34.84
C VAL A 88 14.95 37.73 -34.39
N ALA A 89 13.70 37.50 -34.78
CA ALA A 89 12.58 38.36 -34.40
C ALA A 89 12.16 38.22 -32.92
N ASP A 90 12.47 37.09 -32.27
CA ASP A 90 12.00 36.78 -30.90
C ASP A 90 12.97 37.20 -29.78
N LEU A 91 14.17 37.70 -30.14
CA LEU A 91 15.18 38.17 -29.18
C LEU A 91 15.22 39.71 -29.03
N GLY A 92 14.27 40.43 -29.64
CA GLY A 92 14.18 41.89 -29.65
C GLY A 92 13.38 42.52 -28.51
N GLY A 93 13.37 41.91 -27.31
CA GLY A 93 12.67 42.44 -26.14
C GLY A 93 13.48 43.50 -25.38
N ASP A 94 12.95 44.73 -25.37
CA ASP A 94 13.46 45.95 -24.71
C ASP A 94 14.03 45.77 -23.28
N PRO A 95 15.29 46.20 -23.01
CA PRO A 95 15.78 46.41 -21.66
C PRO A 95 15.61 47.89 -21.26
N ALA A 96 14.45 48.26 -20.70
CA ALA A 96 14.26 49.59 -20.12
C ALA A 96 13.47 49.53 -18.79
N GLY A 97 14.20 49.63 -17.68
CA GLY A 97 13.69 49.84 -16.32
C GLY A 97 14.45 48.99 -15.31
N GLY A 98 15.37 49.48 -14.47
CA GLY A 98 15.57 50.83 -13.97
C GLY A 98 14.99 50.99 -12.55
N HIS A 99 15.66 50.43 -11.54
CA HIS A 99 15.72 50.84 -10.12
C HIS A 99 16.60 49.78 -9.41
N GLY A 100 17.60 50.08 -8.58
CA GLY A 100 17.85 51.24 -7.76
C GLY A 100 18.46 50.72 -6.44
N SER A 101 19.79 50.74 -6.37
CA SER A 101 20.70 50.91 -5.20
C SER A 101 20.27 50.50 -3.77
N HIS A 102 21.12 49.71 -3.11
CA HIS A 102 21.80 49.92 -1.81
C HIS A 102 22.40 48.55 -1.41
N GLY A 103 23.71 48.33 -1.20
CA GLY A 103 24.72 49.19 -0.61
C GLY A 103 25.03 48.71 0.82
N ALA A 104 25.84 47.68 0.99
CA ALA A 104 26.61 47.40 2.21
C ALA A 104 27.72 46.38 1.88
N GLY A 105 28.96 46.85 1.89
CA GLY A 105 30.14 46.02 1.65
C GLY A 105 30.49 45.15 2.84
N ALA A 106 31.14 44.02 2.54
CA ALA A 106 32.00 43.31 3.47
C ALA A 106 33.34 43.03 2.77
N PRO A 107 34.47 43.20 3.48
CA PRO A 107 35.80 43.23 2.89
C PRO A 107 36.31 41.82 2.56
N GLY A 108 37.17 41.77 1.56
CA GLY A 108 37.74 40.56 1.01
C GLY A 108 38.49 39.71 2.03
N HIS A 109 38.24 38.41 1.95
CA HIS A 109 39.23 37.41 2.26
C HIS A 109 39.68 36.79 0.94
N ALA A 110 40.93 37.10 0.58
CA ALA A 110 41.70 36.31 -0.35
C ALA A 110 42.09 35.02 0.38
N GLU A 111 41.42 33.92 0.05
CA GLU A 111 41.90 32.57 0.32
C GLU A 111 41.92 31.84 -1.02
N ASP A 112 43.10 31.91 -1.63
CA ASP A 112 43.85 30.81 -2.21
C ASP A 112 43.03 29.67 -2.85
N ALA A 113 43.07 29.75 -4.17
CA ALA A 113 42.69 28.73 -5.11
C ALA A 113 43.53 27.45 -4.92
N ASP A 114 43.04 26.50 -4.14
CA ASP A 114 43.49 25.10 -4.13
C ASP A 114 42.34 24.10 -3.83
N GLY A 115 41.09 24.52 -3.95
CA GLY A 115 39.90 23.69 -3.72
C GLY A 115 39.33 22.97 -4.95
N HIS A 116 39.77 23.33 -6.16
CA HIS A 116 39.21 22.80 -7.41
C HIS A 116 39.78 21.43 -7.83
N ALA A 117 40.88 20.98 -7.22
CA ALA A 117 41.50 19.70 -7.56
C ALA A 117 41.00 18.50 -6.73
N LEU A 118 40.17 18.73 -5.70
CA LEU A 118 39.58 17.66 -4.87
C LEU A 118 38.12 17.35 -5.19
N ALA A 119 37.47 18.14 -6.06
CA ALA A 119 36.09 17.90 -6.48
C ALA A 119 35.99 16.91 -7.66
N GLU A 120 37.01 16.82 -8.51
CA GLU A 120 37.01 15.89 -9.66
C GLU A 120 37.40 14.44 -9.29
N GLN A 121 37.93 14.19 -8.10
CA GLN A 121 38.37 12.83 -7.72
C GLN A 121 37.28 11.98 -7.05
N TYR A 122 36.05 12.48 -6.96
CA TYR A 122 34.91 11.76 -6.38
C TYR A 122 33.88 11.26 -7.41
N GLU A 123 34.07 11.55 -8.70
CA GLU A 123 33.11 11.15 -9.75
C GLU A 123 33.45 9.82 -10.43
N ASP A 124 34.67 9.28 -10.26
CA ASP A 124 35.18 8.17 -11.09
C ASP A 124 35.22 6.78 -10.41
N ASP A 125 34.77 6.63 -9.15
CA ASP A 125 34.82 5.35 -8.41
C ASP A 125 33.42 4.77 -8.11
N TYR A 126 32.44 5.06 -8.97
CA TYR A 126 31.09 4.48 -8.91
C TYR A 126 30.86 3.41 -9.98
N ASP A 127 31.83 2.52 -10.16
CA ASP A 127 31.78 1.33 -11.05
C ASP A 127 30.76 0.26 -10.58
N GLY A 128 29.99 0.54 -9.53
CA GLY A 128 28.96 -0.36 -8.99
C GLY A 128 27.72 -0.55 -9.86
N PHE A 129 27.65 0.09 -11.05
CA PHE A 129 26.49 0.08 -11.93
C PHE A 129 26.51 -0.96 -13.05
N GLU A 130 27.60 -1.71 -13.28
CA GLU A 130 27.62 -2.77 -14.32
C GLU A 130 26.57 -3.88 -14.05
N ASN A 131 26.12 -4.06 -12.80
CA ASN A 131 25.02 -4.98 -12.49
C ASN A 131 23.62 -4.38 -12.68
N SER A 132 23.49 -3.06 -12.87
CA SER A 132 22.21 -2.40 -13.12
C SER A 132 21.73 -2.67 -14.54
N GLU A 133 22.63 -2.64 -15.52
CA GLU A 133 22.28 -2.88 -16.92
C GLU A 133 21.76 -4.31 -17.14
N ALA A 134 22.37 -5.29 -16.47
CA ALA A 134 21.90 -6.68 -16.51
C ALA A 134 20.51 -6.84 -15.86
N MET A 135 20.22 -6.11 -14.77
CA MET A 135 18.90 -6.13 -14.15
C MET A 135 17.85 -5.50 -15.06
N GLU A 136 18.19 -4.40 -15.73
CA GLU A 136 17.33 -3.68 -16.66
C GLU A 136 16.98 -4.56 -17.89
N GLU A 137 17.96 -5.31 -18.41
CA GLU A 137 17.73 -6.28 -19.49
C GLU A 137 16.79 -7.43 -19.07
N TRP A 138 16.87 -7.90 -17.82
CA TRP A 138 15.95 -8.91 -17.28
C TRP A 138 14.53 -8.39 -17.05
N LEU A 139 14.40 -7.13 -16.61
CA LEU A 139 13.10 -6.45 -16.46
C LEU A 139 12.43 -6.21 -17.81
N ASP A 140 13.19 -5.81 -18.82
CA ASP A 140 12.71 -5.65 -20.20
C ASP A 140 12.31 -7.00 -20.82
N HIS A 141 12.94 -8.10 -20.42
CA HIS A 141 12.62 -9.42 -20.97
C HIS A 141 11.31 -10.03 -20.45
N SER A 142 10.67 -9.50 -19.41
CA SER A 142 9.40 -10.08 -18.91
C SER A 142 8.37 -9.08 -18.35
N PRO A 143 7.81 -8.19 -19.18
CA PRO A 143 6.66 -7.36 -18.78
C PRO A 143 5.50 -8.18 -18.20
N TYR A 144 5.40 -9.47 -18.58
CA TYR A 144 4.44 -10.43 -18.06
C TYR A 144 4.61 -10.75 -16.58
N VAL A 145 5.84 -10.79 -16.05
CA VAL A 145 6.09 -11.12 -14.63
C VAL A 145 5.69 -9.94 -13.75
N ALA A 146 6.08 -8.73 -14.13
CA ALA A 146 5.65 -7.51 -13.45
C ALA A 146 4.12 -7.38 -13.46
N LEU A 147 3.49 -7.58 -14.63
CA LEU A 147 2.03 -7.57 -14.75
C LEU A 147 1.37 -8.65 -13.87
N ALA A 148 1.93 -9.87 -13.84
CA ALA A 148 1.41 -10.95 -13.02
C ALA A 148 1.49 -10.63 -11.51
N LEU A 149 2.58 -10.02 -11.05
CA LEU A 149 2.74 -9.58 -9.66
C LEU A 149 1.72 -8.49 -9.30
N VAL A 150 1.51 -7.52 -10.19
CA VAL A 150 0.51 -6.45 -10.02
C VAL A 150 -0.91 -7.02 -9.93
N TRP A 151 -1.27 -7.97 -10.78
CA TRP A 151 -2.57 -8.64 -10.70
C TRP A 151 -2.71 -9.52 -9.46
N PHE A 152 -1.64 -10.19 -9.05
CA PHE A 152 -1.63 -11.00 -7.84
C PHE A 152 -1.86 -10.12 -6.61
N ASP A 153 -1.16 -8.99 -6.51
CA ASP A 153 -1.33 -8.01 -5.44
C ASP A 153 -2.77 -7.46 -5.41
N PHE A 154 -3.33 -7.12 -6.57
CA PHE A 154 -4.73 -6.71 -6.68
C PHE A 154 -5.71 -7.76 -6.12
N VAL A 155 -5.50 -9.05 -6.43
CA VAL A 155 -6.32 -10.15 -5.89
C VAL A 155 -6.16 -10.26 -4.38
N LEU A 156 -4.95 -10.06 -3.84
CA LEU A 156 -4.73 -10.06 -2.39
C LEU A 156 -5.47 -8.92 -1.70
N VAL A 157 -5.40 -7.70 -2.23
CA VAL A 157 -6.10 -6.53 -1.68
C VAL A 157 -7.63 -6.75 -1.69
N LEU A 158 -8.17 -7.37 -2.74
CA LEU A 158 -9.59 -7.74 -2.79
C LEU A 158 -9.97 -8.79 -1.74
N LEU A 159 -9.15 -9.83 -1.59
CA LEU A 159 -9.35 -10.88 -0.60
C LEU A 159 -9.31 -10.30 0.83
N GLU A 160 -8.36 -9.41 1.09
CA GLU A 160 -8.20 -8.72 2.36
C GLU A 160 -9.39 -7.80 2.64
N THR A 161 -9.85 -7.03 1.66
CA THR A 161 -11.05 -6.19 1.76
C THR A 161 -12.28 -7.02 2.16
N LEU A 162 -12.47 -8.18 1.49
CA LEU A 162 -13.56 -9.09 1.82
C LEU A 162 -13.41 -9.65 3.24
N ALA A 163 -12.19 -10.02 3.64
CA ALA A 163 -11.91 -10.52 4.97
C ALA A 163 -12.16 -9.47 6.06
N VAL A 164 -11.84 -8.19 5.81
CA VAL A 164 -12.12 -7.07 6.71
C VAL A 164 -13.63 -6.83 6.86
N VAL A 165 -14.40 -6.91 5.77
CA VAL A 165 -15.87 -6.83 5.85
C VAL A 165 -16.44 -7.97 6.69
N LEU A 166 -15.92 -9.19 6.53
CA LEU A 166 -16.29 -10.34 7.36
C LEU A 166 -15.87 -10.15 8.83
N LEU A 167 -14.72 -9.53 9.10
CA LEU A 167 -14.28 -9.19 10.45
C LEU A 167 -15.25 -8.20 11.11
N ILE A 168 -15.63 -7.12 10.42
CA ILE A 168 -16.57 -6.11 10.94
C ILE A 168 -17.92 -6.76 11.22
N TRP A 169 -18.43 -7.57 10.29
CA TRP A 169 -19.68 -8.30 10.47
C TRP A 169 -19.58 -9.30 11.63
N GLY A 170 -18.52 -10.11 11.67
CA GLY A 170 -18.24 -11.10 12.72
C GLY A 170 -18.18 -10.48 14.10
N ALA A 171 -17.49 -9.34 14.23
CA ALA A 171 -17.41 -8.55 15.46
C ALA A 171 -18.78 -8.00 15.88
N ALA A 172 -19.58 -7.52 14.93
CA ALA A 172 -20.93 -7.00 15.20
C ALA A 172 -21.93 -8.10 15.61
N LYS A 173 -21.87 -9.28 14.98
CA LYS A 173 -22.79 -10.40 15.23
C LYS A 173 -22.28 -11.43 16.26
N ARG A 174 -21.07 -11.26 16.80
CA ARG A 174 -20.41 -12.19 17.74
C ARG A 174 -20.35 -13.64 17.23
N ARG A 175 -20.04 -13.82 15.95
CA ARG A 175 -19.93 -15.14 15.31
C ARG A 175 -18.48 -15.43 14.99
N ALA A 176 -17.90 -16.41 15.69
CA ALA A 176 -16.48 -16.75 15.60
C ALA A 176 -16.05 -17.18 14.18
N GLU A 177 -16.94 -17.84 13.44
CA GLU A 177 -16.67 -18.35 12.08
C GLU A 177 -16.29 -17.26 11.08
N PHE A 178 -16.79 -16.03 11.26
CA PHE A 178 -16.49 -14.92 10.35
C PHE A 178 -15.17 -14.20 10.68
N LEU A 179 -14.53 -14.49 11.82
CA LEU A 179 -13.23 -13.91 12.17
C LEU A 179 -12.05 -14.71 11.59
N LEU A 180 -12.26 -16.01 11.31
CA LEU A 180 -11.23 -16.91 10.80
C LEU A 180 -10.67 -16.51 9.43
N PRO A 181 -11.48 -16.10 8.44
CA PRO A 181 -10.96 -15.68 7.14
C PRO A 181 -9.95 -14.54 7.27
N TRP A 182 -10.25 -13.54 8.10
CA TRP A 182 -9.33 -12.42 8.34
C TRP A 182 -8.02 -12.87 8.99
N LEU A 183 -8.08 -13.70 10.04
CA LEU A 183 -6.89 -14.25 10.70
C LEU A 183 -6.00 -15.04 9.73
N GLY A 184 -6.62 -15.77 8.79
CA GLY A 184 -5.90 -16.55 7.78
C GLY A 184 -5.26 -15.68 6.70
N VAL A 185 -6.02 -14.71 6.19
CA VAL A 185 -5.52 -13.76 5.18
C VAL A 185 -4.38 -12.93 5.73
N GLU A 186 -4.49 -12.42 6.96
CA GLU A 186 -3.45 -11.60 7.60
C GLU A 186 -2.11 -12.35 7.76
N VAL A 187 -2.17 -13.64 8.13
CA VAL A 187 -0.95 -14.47 8.22
C VAL A 187 -0.36 -14.69 6.84
N PHE A 188 -1.20 -14.93 5.84
CA PHE A 188 -0.75 -15.14 4.47
C PHE A 188 -0.11 -13.88 3.88
N THR A 189 -0.71 -12.71 4.04
CA THR A 189 -0.16 -11.43 3.59
C THR A 189 1.14 -11.09 4.33
N THR A 190 1.19 -11.27 5.65
CA THR A 190 2.42 -11.07 6.42
C THR A 190 3.57 -11.98 5.95
N LEU A 191 3.28 -13.24 5.62
CA LEU A 191 4.28 -14.16 5.07
C LEU A 191 4.73 -13.77 3.67
N TYR A 192 3.79 -13.30 2.83
CA TYR A 192 4.08 -12.78 1.50
C TYR A 192 5.00 -11.55 1.59
N ASP A 193 4.67 -10.57 2.43
CA ASP A 193 5.47 -9.35 2.64
C ASP A 193 6.87 -9.68 3.15
N LEU A 194 6.97 -10.61 4.11
CA LEU A 194 8.25 -11.05 4.63
C LEU A 194 9.08 -11.81 3.58
N GLY A 195 8.43 -12.62 2.76
CA GLY A 195 9.06 -13.34 1.65
C GLY A 195 9.55 -12.39 0.56
N PHE A 196 8.75 -11.37 0.23
CA PHE A 196 9.11 -10.32 -0.72
C PHE A 196 10.25 -9.47 -0.18
N PHE A 197 10.21 -9.07 1.09
CA PHE A 197 11.31 -8.39 1.75
C PHE A 197 12.60 -9.21 1.73
N ALA A 198 12.52 -10.51 2.06
CA ALA A 198 13.68 -11.40 2.02
C ALA A 198 14.24 -11.55 0.59
N TYR A 199 13.36 -11.63 -0.41
CA TYR A 199 13.74 -11.64 -1.82
C TYR A 199 14.51 -10.37 -2.22
N LEU A 200 14.00 -9.19 -1.85
CA LEU A 200 14.67 -7.92 -2.13
C LEU A 200 16.05 -7.83 -1.46
N VAL A 201 16.16 -8.27 -0.20
CA VAL A 201 17.43 -8.26 0.55
C VAL A 201 18.46 -9.22 -0.05
N LEU A 202 18.02 -10.34 -0.62
CA LEU A 202 18.91 -11.35 -1.23
C LEU A 202 19.28 -11.03 -2.68
N SER A 203 18.55 -10.12 -3.35
CA SER A 203 18.82 -9.76 -4.74
C SER A 203 20.04 -8.84 -4.84
N PRO A 204 21.13 -9.28 -5.51
CA PRO A 204 22.29 -8.42 -5.75
C PRO A 204 21.89 -7.27 -6.69
N GLY A 205 22.33 -6.04 -6.40
CA GLY A 205 22.14 -4.87 -7.28
C GLY A 205 20.94 -3.98 -6.98
N VAL A 206 20.01 -4.38 -6.09
CA VAL A 206 18.98 -3.45 -5.60
C VAL A 206 19.62 -2.56 -4.55
N VAL A 207 19.99 -1.32 -4.90
CA VAL A 207 20.47 -0.30 -3.96
C VAL A 207 19.31 0.10 -3.04
N ILE A 208 19.06 -0.72 -2.02
CA ILE A 208 18.95 -0.42 -0.57
C ILE A 208 18.51 1.03 -0.24
N ALA A 209 17.51 1.59 -0.92
CA ALA A 209 16.54 2.44 -0.25
C ALA A 209 15.67 1.48 0.57
N ILE A 210 16.23 0.99 1.69
CA ILE A 210 15.64 -0.11 2.45
C ILE A 210 14.24 0.32 2.87
N ASP A 211 13.25 -0.31 2.26
CA ASP A 211 11.91 -0.23 2.78
C ASP A 211 11.88 -1.06 4.08
N LEU A 212 12.21 -0.39 5.19
CA LEU A 212 12.14 -0.94 6.54
C LEU A 212 10.70 -0.98 7.04
N MET A 213 9.71 -0.48 6.28
CA MET A 213 8.32 -0.46 6.71
C MET A 213 7.79 -1.84 7.10
N PRO A 214 8.01 -2.94 6.35
CA PRO A 214 7.52 -4.26 6.73
C PRO A 214 8.04 -4.71 8.10
N ILE A 215 9.31 -4.42 8.41
CA ILE A 215 9.91 -4.77 9.71
C ILE A 215 9.29 -3.94 10.85
N ILE A 216 9.07 -2.64 10.62
CA ILE A 216 8.49 -1.74 11.61
C ILE A 216 7.00 -2.07 11.85
N LEU A 217 6.28 -2.47 10.81
CA LEU A 217 4.86 -2.82 10.87
C LEU A 217 4.62 -4.21 11.47
N LEU A 218 5.55 -5.15 11.33
CA LEU A 218 5.43 -6.51 11.85
C LEU A 218 4.98 -6.61 13.32
N PRO A 219 5.55 -5.89 14.31
CA PRO A 219 5.06 -5.93 15.68
C PRO A 219 3.63 -5.38 15.83
N ILE A 220 3.23 -4.39 15.02
CA ILE A 220 1.88 -3.82 15.01
C ILE A 220 0.90 -4.85 14.46
N THR A 221 1.25 -5.52 13.35
CA THR A 221 0.48 -6.60 12.74
C THR A 221 0.29 -7.76 13.71
N VAL A 222 1.36 -8.22 14.36
CA VAL A 222 1.30 -9.27 15.38
C VAL A 222 0.40 -8.86 16.55
N TYR A 223 0.46 -7.60 16.99
CA TYR A 223 -0.42 -7.09 18.03
C TYR A 223 -1.89 -7.10 17.60
N CYS A 224 -2.21 -6.59 16.39
CA CYS A 224 -3.55 -6.60 15.85
C CYS A 224 -4.10 -8.02 15.70
N TRP A 225 -3.27 -8.94 15.22
CA TRP A 225 -3.59 -10.35 15.10
C TRP A 225 -3.95 -10.97 16.46
N LEU A 226 -3.16 -10.70 17.50
CA LEU A 226 -3.44 -11.18 18.87
C LEU A 226 -4.75 -10.61 19.43
N VAL A 227 -5.06 -9.34 19.15
CA VAL A 227 -6.33 -8.70 19.56
C VAL A 227 -7.53 -9.40 18.93
N VAL A 228 -7.48 -9.66 17.62
CA VAL A 228 -8.56 -10.35 16.89
C VAL A 228 -8.65 -11.82 17.29
N TYR A 229 -7.52 -12.49 17.50
CA TYR A 229 -7.47 -13.87 18.00
C TYR A 229 -8.10 -13.99 19.40
N SER A 230 -7.82 -13.04 20.29
CA SER A 230 -8.45 -12.98 21.62
C SER A 230 -9.98 -12.82 21.52
N LEU A 231 -10.46 -11.96 20.62
CA LEU A 231 -11.89 -11.80 20.36
C LEU A 231 -12.53 -13.08 19.80
N TYR A 232 -11.81 -13.80 18.93
CA TYR A 232 -12.23 -15.09 18.40
C TYR A 232 -12.38 -16.13 19.52
N GLU A 233 -11.42 -16.24 20.44
CA GLU A 233 -11.53 -17.15 21.58
C GLU A 233 -12.73 -16.82 22.48
N GLU A 234 -12.98 -15.53 22.78
CA GLU A 234 -14.13 -15.09 23.57
C GLU A 234 -15.47 -15.48 22.90
N CYS A 235 -15.57 -15.29 21.57
CA CYS A 235 -16.75 -15.67 20.81
C CYS A 235 -16.95 -17.18 20.80
N ARG A 236 -15.88 -17.95 20.64
CA ARG A 236 -15.90 -19.42 20.65
C ARG A 236 -16.32 -19.98 22.02
N GLU A 237 -15.78 -19.43 23.11
CA GLU A 237 -16.17 -19.80 24.48
C GLU A 237 -17.64 -19.48 24.77
N THR A 238 -18.12 -18.34 24.27
CA THR A 238 -19.52 -17.94 24.45
C THR A 238 -20.46 -18.90 23.69
N ALA A 239 -20.09 -19.27 22.46
CA ALA A 239 -20.84 -20.24 21.66
C ALA A 239 -20.88 -21.63 22.32
N SER A 240 -19.75 -22.11 22.86
CA SER A 240 -19.70 -23.42 23.53
C SER A 240 -20.49 -23.45 24.84
N ARG A 241 -20.46 -22.36 25.63
CA ARG A 241 -21.29 -22.23 26.85
C ARG A 241 -22.79 -22.24 26.52
N ASN A 242 -23.19 -21.52 25.47
CA ASN A 242 -24.60 -21.49 25.03
C ASN A 242 -25.05 -22.88 24.53
N ALA A 243 -24.18 -23.61 23.84
CA ALA A 243 -24.45 -24.97 23.37
C ALA A 243 -24.50 -26.01 24.51
N ALA A 244 -23.87 -25.73 25.66
CA ALA A 244 -23.86 -26.62 26.83
C ALA A 244 -25.03 -26.39 27.81
N MET A 245 -25.71 -25.24 27.77
CA MET A 245 -26.88 -24.93 28.61
C MET A 245 -28.30 -25.23 28.06
N PRO A 246 -28.52 -25.94 26.94
CA PRO A 246 -29.86 -25.99 26.33
C PRO A 246 -30.90 -26.81 27.11
N LEU A 247 -30.54 -27.45 28.23
CA LEU A 247 -31.39 -28.45 28.89
C LEU A 247 -32.02 -28.03 30.23
N SER A 248 -31.63 -26.92 30.86
CA SER A 248 -32.21 -26.58 32.18
C SER A 248 -33.53 -25.79 32.12
N MET A 249 -33.82 -25.08 31.02
CA MET A 249 -35.09 -24.35 30.91
C MET A 249 -36.26 -25.22 30.47
N SER A 250 -36.05 -26.20 29.58
CA SER A 250 -37.12 -27.10 29.14
C SER A 250 -37.55 -28.09 30.25
N ALA A 251 -36.68 -28.43 31.18
CA ALA A 251 -37.02 -29.27 32.33
C ALA A 251 -37.90 -28.53 33.37
N LEU A 252 -37.80 -27.20 33.46
CA LEU A 252 -38.60 -26.40 34.39
C LEU A 252 -40.04 -26.19 33.86
N GLU A 253 -40.22 -26.04 32.55
CA GLU A 253 -41.56 -25.93 31.95
C GLU A 253 -42.30 -27.27 31.86
N ALA A 254 -41.58 -28.38 31.65
CA ALA A 254 -42.20 -29.72 31.64
C ALA A 254 -42.69 -30.17 33.03
N GLY A 255 -42.15 -29.60 34.12
CA GLY A 255 -42.56 -29.90 35.50
C GLY A 255 -43.70 -29.03 36.05
N ALA A 256 -44.00 -27.89 35.42
CA ALA A 256 -45.02 -26.94 35.92
C ALA A 256 -46.47 -27.31 35.53
N GLY A 257 -46.65 -28.28 34.62
CA GLY A 257 -47.98 -28.69 34.12
C GLY A 257 -48.65 -29.84 34.88
N ALA A 258 -47.92 -30.55 35.75
CA ALA A 258 -48.43 -31.73 36.45
C ALA A 258 -48.79 -31.44 37.91
N GLY A 259 -49.91 -30.73 38.12
CA GLY A 259 -50.73 -30.88 39.33
C GLY A 259 -50.29 -30.10 40.58
N ALA A 260 -51.04 -29.03 40.85
CA ALA A 260 -51.60 -28.66 42.16
C ALA A 260 -50.77 -28.91 43.44
N GLY A 261 -50.28 -27.84 44.06
CA GLY A 261 -50.21 -27.75 45.53
C GLY A 261 -48.85 -27.56 46.20
N ALA A 262 -47.78 -27.23 45.47
CA ALA A 262 -46.48 -26.97 46.10
C ALA A 262 -46.30 -25.47 46.44
N ALA A 263 -46.02 -25.23 47.71
CA ALA A 263 -45.86 -23.94 48.38
C ALA A 263 -44.89 -22.97 47.68
N PRO A 264 -45.05 -21.64 47.89
CA PRO A 264 -44.13 -20.64 47.38
C PRO A 264 -42.73 -20.85 47.98
N CYS A 265 -41.84 -21.48 47.22
CA CYS A 265 -40.42 -21.52 47.53
C CYS A 265 -39.86 -20.12 47.38
N THR A 266 -39.79 -19.40 48.49
CA THR A 266 -39.05 -18.15 48.63
C THR A 266 -37.58 -18.45 48.34
N VAL A 267 -37.09 -18.02 47.18
CA VAL A 267 -35.65 -18.04 46.89
C VAL A 267 -34.99 -17.09 47.88
N PRO A 268 -34.09 -17.57 48.76
CA PRO A 268 -33.43 -16.71 49.71
C PRO A 268 -32.47 -15.80 48.94
N TYR A 269 -32.85 -14.54 48.79
CA TYR A 269 -31.90 -13.50 48.41
C TYR A 269 -30.86 -13.43 49.54
N GLY A 270 -29.73 -14.12 49.33
CA GLY A 270 -28.54 -13.99 50.13
C GLY A 270 -28.10 -12.54 50.09
N ARG A 271 -28.45 -11.81 51.14
CA ARG A 271 -28.05 -10.44 51.43
C ARG A 271 -26.52 -10.42 51.45
N MET A 272 -25.90 -9.91 50.38
CA MET A 272 -24.45 -9.65 50.41
C MET A 272 -24.20 -8.59 51.47
N ALA A 273 -23.43 -8.97 52.50
CA ALA A 273 -23.00 -8.07 53.54
C ALA A 273 -22.11 -6.99 52.92
N ALA A 274 -22.44 -5.73 53.25
CA ALA A 274 -21.67 -4.55 52.91
C ALA A 274 -20.38 -4.47 53.72
#